data_AF-A0A941ZHN7-F1
#
_entry.id   AF-A0A941ZHN7-F1
#
_cell.length_a   1.000
_cell.length_b   1.000
_cell.length_c   1.000
_cell.angle_alpha   90.00
_cell.angle_beta   90.00
_cell.angle_gamma   90.00
#
_symmetry.space_group_name_H-M   'P 1'
#
loop_
_entity.id
_entity.type
_entity.pdbx_description
1 polymer ?
#
loop_
_entity_poly.entity_id
_entity_poly.type
_entity_poly.pdbx_seq_one_letter_code
_entity_poly.pdbx_strand_id
1 'polypeptide(L)'
;MSVMRSAVDEYLALRRTLGFKLDGVGHDLQQFVRFAESEGVEWVMTDLALRWAIQPAQASPAHWARRLGIVRQFAQYYSALDPRTEIPPPHLLPYHYVRKPPYFYRDEQITALIEEAARLPSPTGLRAVTYTTLFGLLVVTGMRISEPIGLDRADVDLEQGSLSIRGGKFGKSRWLPLHPTTIARLARYAERRDGLYPAPPTASFFLSEQGTRLTAWSVRRTFVN
;
A
#
# COMPACT_ATOMS: atom_id res chain seq x y z
N MET A 1 6.65 -26.27 16.94
CA MET A 1 5.79 -25.09 16.63
C MET A 1 4.64 -25.11 17.61
N SER A 2 4.28 -23.98 18.22
CA SER A 2 3.12 -23.92 19.13
C SER A 2 1.81 -24.12 18.35
N VAL A 3 0.77 -24.61 19.03
CA VAL A 3 -0.57 -24.82 18.44
C VAL A 3 -1.13 -23.50 17.90
N MET A 4 -0.99 -22.41 18.67
CA MET A 4 -1.42 -21.07 18.27
C MET A 4 -0.69 -20.58 17.01
N ARG A 5 0.59 -20.89 16.84
CA ARG A 5 1.36 -20.54 15.64
C ARG A 5 0.78 -21.20 14.39
N SER A 6 0.47 -22.51 14.46
CA SER A 6 -0.18 -23.23 13.36
C SER A 6 -1.54 -22.61 13.02
N ALA A 7 -2.34 -22.31 14.05
CA ALA A 7 -3.65 -21.71 13.86
C ALA A 7 -3.59 -20.31 13.22
N VAL A 8 -2.57 -19.50 13.52
CA VAL A 8 -2.35 -18.22 12.83
C VAL A 8 -2.02 -18.44 11.36
N ASP A 9 -1.17 -19.42 11.03
CA ASP A 9 -0.80 -19.71 9.64
C ASP A 9 -2.01 -20.22 8.84
N GLU A 10 -2.83 -21.09 9.42
CA GLU A 10 -4.10 -21.57 8.85
C GLU A 10 -5.11 -20.43 8.66
N TYR A 11 -5.28 -19.57 9.67
CA TYR A 11 -6.13 -18.38 9.59
C TYR A 11 -5.70 -17.47 8.44
N LEU A 12 -4.40 -17.18 8.33
CA LEU A 12 -3.86 -16.31 7.29
C LEU A 12 -4.01 -16.95 5.90
N ALA A 13 -3.76 -18.25 5.78
CA ALA A 13 -3.97 -18.99 4.54
C ALA A 13 -5.44 -18.91 4.08
N LEU A 14 -6.40 -19.21 4.97
CA LEU A 14 -7.83 -19.10 4.69
C LEU A 14 -8.24 -17.69 4.29
N ARG A 15 -7.79 -16.66 5.00
CA ARG A 15 -8.14 -15.28 4.66
C ARG A 15 -7.53 -14.85 3.32
N ARG A 16 -6.37 -15.39 2.95
CA ARG A 16 -5.74 -15.12 1.64
C ARG A 16 -6.48 -15.78 0.50
N THR A 17 -7.02 -16.99 0.67
CA THR A 17 -7.88 -17.61 -0.37
C THR A 17 -9.14 -16.77 -0.64
N LEU A 18 -9.62 -16.04 0.36
CA LEU A 18 -10.73 -15.08 0.24
C LEU A 18 -10.31 -13.72 -0.36
N GLY A 19 -9.06 -13.57 -0.82
CA GLY A 19 -8.57 -12.37 -1.52
C GLY A 19 -8.00 -11.27 -0.63
N PHE A 20 -7.85 -11.49 0.69
CA PHE A 20 -7.18 -10.54 1.57
C PHE A 20 -5.65 -10.76 1.55
N LYS A 21 -4.85 -9.69 1.36
CA LYS A 21 -3.37 -9.81 1.42
C LYS A 21 -2.86 -10.09 2.85
N LEU A 22 -3.37 -9.31 3.80
CA LEU A 22 -3.05 -9.39 5.24
C LEU A 22 -1.55 -9.32 5.60
N ASP A 23 -0.69 -8.73 4.77
CA ASP A 23 0.77 -8.73 5.03
C ASP A 23 1.13 -8.13 6.40
N GLY A 24 0.63 -6.92 6.69
CA GLY A 24 0.85 -6.28 7.99
C GLY A 24 0.13 -6.97 9.15
N VAL A 25 -1.05 -7.53 8.90
CA VAL A 25 -1.83 -8.26 9.91
C VAL A 25 -1.13 -9.56 10.29
N GLY A 26 -0.58 -10.28 9.32
CA GLY A 26 0.18 -11.50 9.56
C GLY A 26 1.45 -11.23 10.35
N HIS A 27 2.17 -10.15 10.04
CA HIS A 27 3.31 -9.73 10.85
C HIS A 27 2.91 -9.43 12.31
N ASP A 28 1.83 -8.69 12.51
CA ASP A 28 1.30 -8.36 13.84
C ASP A 28 0.86 -9.63 14.60
N LEU A 29 0.14 -10.56 13.97
CA LEU A 29 -0.24 -11.84 14.60
C LEU A 29 0.96 -12.70 14.97
N GLN A 30 1.98 -12.75 14.11
CA GLN A 30 3.21 -13.48 14.41
C GLN A 30 4.00 -12.85 15.58
N GLN A 31 3.96 -11.52 15.73
CA GLN A 31 4.49 -10.85 16.92
C GLN A 31 3.67 -11.18 18.18
N PHE A 32 2.35 -11.25 18.08
CA PHE A 32 1.49 -11.65 19.19
C PHE A 32 1.77 -13.08 19.64
N VAL A 33 1.89 -14.02 18.71
CA VAL A 33 2.24 -15.42 19.02
C VAL A 33 3.60 -15.50 19.72
N ARG A 34 4.62 -14.78 19.25
CA ARG A 34 5.93 -14.75 19.94
C ARG A 34 5.84 -14.22 21.36
N PHE A 35 4.99 -13.22 21.59
CA PHE A 35 4.76 -12.68 22.92
C PHE A 35 4.03 -13.68 23.83
N ALA A 36 3.02 -14.38 23.30
CA ALA A 36 2.33 -15.46 24.02
C ALA A 36 3.28 -16.60 24.38
N GLU A 37 4.13 -17.02 23.43
CA GLU A 37 5.15 -18.06 23.64
C GLU A 37 6.17 -17.66 24.72
N SER A 38 6.60 -16.39 24.76
CA SER A 38 7.53 -15.91 25.81
C SER A 38 6.91 -15.88 27.20
N GLU A 39 5.58 -15.81 27.29
CA GLU A 39 4.82 -15.82 28.54
C GLU A 39 4.32 -17.24 28.90
N GLY A 40 4.64 -18.25 28.08
CA GLY A 40 4.21 -19.64 28.29
C GLY A 40 2.70 -19.87 28.08
N VAL A 41 2.01 -18.98 27.36
CA VAL A 41 0.56 -19.05 27.15
C VAL A 41 0.24 -19.63 25.77
N GLU A 42 -0.64 -20.64 25.72
CA GLU A 42 -0.95 -21.40 24.50
C GLU A 42 -2.28 -21.02 23.82
N TRP A 43 -3.15 -20.24 24.49
CA TRP A 43 -4.43 -19.77 23.95
C TRP A 43 -4.57 -18.25 24.10
N VAL A 44 -5.52 -17.64 23.39
CA VAL A 44 -5.73 -16.19 23.51
C VAL A 44 -6.45 -15.89 24.82
N MET A 45 -5.82 -15.06 25.65
CA MET A 45 -6.44 -14.46 26.84
C MET A 45 -6.62 -12.96 26.63
N THR A 46 -7.66 -12.40 27.23
CA THR A 46 -7.96 -10.97 27.10
C THR A 46 -6.84 -10.10 27.68
N ASP A 47 -6.27 -10.46 28.83
CA ASP A 47 -5.17 -9.72 29.45
C ASP A 47 -3.92 -9.76 28.56
N LEU A 48 -3.58 -10.94 28.02
CA LEU A 48 -2.40 -11.15 27.20
C LEU A 48 -2.47 -10.31 25.92
N ALA A 49 -3.63 -10.34 25.26
CA ALA A 49 -3.91 -9.53 24.07
C ALA A 49 -3.79 -8.02 24.37
N LEU A 50 -4.29 -7.58 25.52
CA LEU A 50 -4.22 -6.19 25.95
C LEU A 50 -2.77 -5.75 26.24
N ARG A 51 -2.03 -6.53 27.05
CA ARG A 51 -0.62 -6.26 27.39
C ARG A 51 0.26 -6.21 26.15
N TRP A 52 0.03 -7.10 25.19
CA TRP A 52 0.72 -7.06 23.91
C TRP A 52 0.36 -5.81 23.12
N ALA A 53 -0.94 -5.51 22.96
CA ALA A 53 -1.44 -4.46 22.08
C ALA A 53 -0.99 -3.04 22.49
N ILE A 54 -0.81 -2.78 23.80
CA ILE A 54 -0.38 -1.48 24.32
C ILE A 54 1.14 -1.23 24.18
N GLN A 55 1.89 -2.17 23.62
CA GLN A 55 3.31 -1.96 23.32
C GLN A 55 3.52 -1.27 21.94
N PRO A 56 4.60 -0.50 21.75
CA PRO A 56 5.32 0.17 22.82
C PRO A 56 4.43 1.27 23.46
N ALA A 57 4.69 1.61 24.72
CA ALA A 57 3.82 2.48 25.55
C ALA A 57 3.70 3.93 25.05
N GLN A 58 4.55 4.35 24.12
CA GLN A 58 4.54 5.66 23.48
C GLN A 58 3.78 5.68 22.13
N ALA A 59 3.23 4.55 21.69
CA ALA A 59 2.44 4.51 20.47
C ALA A 59 1.08 5.19 20.66
N SER A 60 0.43 5.55 19.54
CA SER A 60 -0.86 6.23 19.60
C SER A 60 -2.01 5.28 20.03
N PRO A 61 -3.10 5.80 20.63
CA PRO A 61 -4.28 4.99 20.93
C PRO A 61 -4.86 4.25 19.70
N ALA A 62 -4.75 4.88 18.52
CA ALA A 62 -5.11 4.28 17.24
C ALA A 62 -4.30 3.01 16.94
N HIS A 63 -3.01 3.03 17.25
CA HIS A 63 -2.11 1.90 17.05
C HIS A 63 -2.48 0.75 17.99
N TRP A 64 -2.70 1.02 19.28
CA TRP A 64 -3.08 0.00 20.26
C TRP A 64 -4.43 -0.64 19.92
N ALA A 65 -5.45 0.18 19.59
CA ALA A 65 -6.76 -0.30 19.20
C ALA A 65 -6.73 -1.16 17.92
N ARG A 66 -5.90 -0.78 16.92
CA ARG A 66 -5.67 -1.57 15.70
C ARG A 66 -5.07 -2.94 16.05
N ARG A 67 -4.04 -2.98 16.90
CA ARG A 67 -3.38 -4.23 17.31
C ARG A 67 -4.33 -5.16 18.05
N LEU A 68 -5.08 -4.63 19.03
CA LEU A 68 -6.10 -5.43 19.73
C LEU A 68 -7.22 -5.91 18.79
N GLY A 69 -7.61 -5.07 17.82
CA GLY A 69 -8.59 -5.45 16.79
C GLY A 69 -8.12 -6.60 15.89
N ILE A 70 -6.82 -6.69 15.60
CA ILE A 70 -6.22 -7.81 14.86
C ILE A 70 -6.32 -9.10 15.67
N VAL A 71 -5.90 -9.07 16.94
CA VAL A 71 -5.98 -10.25 17.83
C VAL A 71 -7.41 -10.68 18.03
N ARG A 72 -8.35 -9.73 18.18
CA ARG A 72 -9.79 -10.03 18.31
C ARG A 72 -10.35 -10.78 17.11
N GLN A 73 -10.01 -10.37 15.88
CA GLN A 73 -10.47 -11.06 14.67
C GLN A 73 -9.89 -12.47 14.57
N PHE A 74 -8.63 -12.66 14.98
CA PHE A 74 -8.04 -13.99 15.06
C PHE A 74 -8.72 -14.84 16.15
N ALA A 75 -8.96 -14.28 17.34
CA ALA A 75 -9.61 -14.97 18.45
C ALA A 75 -11.03 -15.45 18.10
N GLN A 76 -11.78 -14.68 17.31
CA GLN A 76 -13.10 -15.10 16.79
C GLN A 76 -13.03 -16.35 15.91
N TYR A 77 -11.95 -16.50 15.13
CA TYR A 77 -11.72 -17.72 14.35
C TYR A 77 -11.21 -18.85 15.25
N TYR A 78 -10.24 -18.55 16.12
CA TYR A 78 -9.57 -19.55 16.93
C TYR A 78 -10.46 -20.13 18.03
N SER A 79 -11.46 -19.39 18.52
CA SER A 79 -12.44 -19.90 19.50
C SER A 79 -13.29 -21.04 18.97
N ALA A 80 -13.38 -21.23 17.64
CA ALA A 80 -14.02 -22.40 17.04
C ALA A 80 -13.12 -23.66 17.09
N LEU A 81 -11.81 -23.49 17.27
CA LEU A 81 -10.82 -24.57 17.31
C LEU A 81 -10.38 -24.89 18.75
N ASP A 82 -10.26 -23.88 19.60
CA ASP A 82 -9.90 -24.01 21.02
C ASP A 82 -10.89 -23.25 21.91
N PRO A 83 -11.80 -23.96 22.62
CA PRO A 83 -12.81 -23.36 23.50
C PRO A 83 -12.25 -22.52 24.66
N ARG A 84 -10.96 -22.64 25.00
CA ARG A 84 -10.30 -21.84 26.05
C ARG A 84 -10.02 -20.40 25.59
N THR A 85 -10.12 -20.15 24.28
CA THR A 85 -9.83 -18.86 23.66
C THR A 85 -10.85 -17.81 24.10
N GLU A 86 -10.36 -16.75 24.72
CA GLU A 86 -11.15 -15.56 24.99
C GLU A 86 -11.12 -14.61 23.79
N ILE A 87 -12.28 -14.00 23.49
CA ILE A 87 -12.39 -12.95 22.48
C ILE A 87 -12.29 -11.60 23.20
N PRO A 88 -11.20 -10.82 23.03
CA PRO A 88 -11.06 -9.54 23.73
C PRO A 88 -12.23 -8.60 23.44
N PRO A 89 -12.91 -8.04 24.45
CA PRO A 89 -14.05 -7.14 24.25
C PRO A 89 -13.71 -5.91 23.37
N PRO A 90 -14.68 -5.38 22.60
CA PRO A 90 -14.45 -4.26 21.68
C PRO A 90 -14.10 -2.94 22.39
N HIS A 91 -14.51 -2.77 23.64
CA HIS A 91 -14.43 -1.51 24.40
C HIS A 91 -13.14 -1.37 25.24
N LEU A 92 -12.23 -2.35 25.25
CA LEU A 92 -11.01 -2.31 26.06
C LEU A 92 -10.03 -1.19 25.67
N LEU A 93 -9.94 -0.89 24.37
CA LEU A 93 -9.12 0.19 23.82
C LEU A 93 -10.00 1.01 22.87
N PRO A 94 -10.87 1.88 23.41
CA PRO A 94 -11.81 2.62 22.59
C PRO A 94 -11.02 3.62 21.74
N TYR A 95 -11.11 3.46 20.42
CA TYR A 95 -10.59 4.42 19.46
C TYR A 95 -11.55 4.53 18.30
N HIS A 96 -12.00 5.75 18.05
CA HIS A 96 -12.80 6.09 16.88
C HIS A 96 -11.91 6.79 15.86
N TYR A 97 -11.70 6.15 14.72
CA TYR A 97 -10.98 6.79 13.62
C TYR A 97 -11.80 7.97 13.10
N VAL A 98 -11.31 9.18 13.35
CA VAL A 98 -11.87 10.39 12.74
C VAL A 98 -11.24 10.53 11.35
N ARG A 99 -12.05 10.25 10.33
CA ARG A 99 -11.62 10.42 8.94
C ARG A 99 -11.30 11.89 8.69
N LYS A 100 -10.05 12.20 8.39
CA LYS A 100 -9.67 13.53 7.89
C LYS A 100 -10.41 13.81 6.57
N PRO A 101 -11.02 15.00 6.41
CA PRO A 101 -11.67 15.35 5.16
C PRO A 101 -10.65 15.33 4.01
N PRO A 102 -11.05 14.90 2.80
CA PRO A 102 -10.17 14.97 1.65
C PRO A 102 -9.83 16.43 1.35
N TYR A 103 -8.57 16.69 1.03
CA TYR A 103 -8.13 17.98 0.54
C TYR A 103 -8.37 18.05 -0.97
N PHE A 104 -9.12 19.05 -1.42
CA PHE A 104 -9.32 19.32 -2.84
C PHE A 104 -8.33 20.37 -3.29
N TYR A 105 -7.47 20.01 -4.24
CA TYR A 105 -6.52 20.94 -4.85
C TYR A 105 -7.25 21.84 -5.85
N ARG A 106 -6.92 23.13 -5.82
CA ARG A 106 -7.31 24.09 -6.87
C ARG A 106 -6.38 23.97 -8.07
N ASP A 107 -6.83 24.46 -9.23
CA ASP A 107 -6.07 24.38 -10.48
C ASP A 107 -4.68 25.03 -10.36
N GLU A 108 -4.56 26.14 -9.64
CA GLU A 108 -3.28 26.81 -9.41
C GLU A 108 -2.33 25.96 -8.55
N GLN A 109 -2.88 25.22 -7.59
CA GLN A 109 -2.09 24.34 -6.71
C GLN A 109 -1.64 23.08 -7.45
N ILE A 110 -2.47 22.55 -8.34
CA ILE A 110 -2.12 21.44 -9.23
C ILE A 110 -0.99 21.89 -10.17
N THR A 111 -1.14 23.08 -10.76
CA THR A 111 -0.12 23.66 -11.65
C THR A 111 1.20 23.83 -10.92
N ALA A 112 1.18 24.48 -9.74
CA ALA A 112 2.38 24.65 -8.91
C ALA A 112 3.02 23.30 -8.54
N LEU A 113 2.23 22.29 -8.18
CA LEU A 113 2.74 20.95 -7.87
C LEU A 113 3.48 20.32 -9.07
N ILE A 114 2.94 20.44 -10.27
CA ILE A 114 3.54 19.90 -11.50
C ILE A 114 4.83 20.68 -11.86
N GLU A 115 4.84 21.99 -11.66
CA GLU A 115 6.02 22.84 -11.87
C GLU A 115 7.13 22.56 -10.85
N GLU A 116 6.79 22.29 -9.59
CA GLU A 116 7.75 21.86 -8.58
C GLU A 116 8.29 20.46 -8.89
N ALA A 117 7.46 19.55 -9.39
CA ALA A 117 7.92 18.23 -9.85
C ALA A 117 8.98 18.34 -10.97
N ALA A 118 8.81 19.31 -11.88
CA ALA A 118 9.75 19.56 -12.96
C ALA A 118 11.10 20.11 -12.47
N ARG A 119 11.15 20.67 -11.25
CA ARG A 119 12.35 21.25 -10.62
C ARG A 119 13.05 20.31 -9.64
N LEU A 120 12.56 19.07 -9.49
CA LEU A 120 13.17 18.09 -8.59
C LEU A 120 14.65 17.84 -8.96
N PRO A 121 15.56 17.74 -7.97
CA PRO A 121 16.95 17.38 -8.22
C PRO A 121 17.06 16.05 -8.97
N SER A 122 17.57 16.09 -10.20
CA SER A 122 17.56 14.97 -11.14
C SER A 122 18.83 14.97 -11.99
N PRO A 123 19.91 14.27 -11.55
CA PRO A 123 21.19 14.25 -12.25
C PRO A 123 21.11 13.86 -13.75
N THR A 124 20.23 12.92 -14.11
CA THR A 124 19.96 12.48 -15.49
C THR A 124 18.78 13.22 -16.15
N GLY A 125 18.04 14.01 -15.37
CA GLY A 125 16.76 14.61 -15.73
C GLY A 125 15.56 13.65 -15.67
N LEU A 126 15.76 12.33 -15.44
CA LEU A 126 14.67 11.36 -15.47
C LEU A 126 13.66 11.55 -14.33
N ARG A 127 14.10 11.79 -13.10
CA ARG A 127 13.22 12.00 -11.95
C ARG A 127 12.25 13.15 -12.18
N ALA A 128 12.73 14.30 -12.64
CA ALA A 128 11.89 15.45 -12.90
C ALA A 128 10.78 15.12 -13.91
N VAL A 129 11.16 14.57 -15.08
CA VAL A 129 10.19 14.20 -16.12
C VAL A 129 9.25 13.08 -15.64
N THR A 130 9.76 12.10 -14.89
CA THR A 130 8.94 11.00 -14.33
C THR A 130 7.84 11.54 -13.42
N TYR A 131 8.19 12.38 -12.44
CA TYR A 131 7.21 12.88 -11.48
C TYR A 131 6.24 13.89 -12.11
N THR A 132 6.72 14.75 -13.02
CA THR A 132 5.85 15.64 -13.80
C THR A 132 4.81 14.83 -14.60
N THR A 133 5.24 13.79 -15.32
CA THR A 133 4.32 12.95 -16.11
C THR A 133 3.40 12.11 -15.23
N LEU A 134 3.90 11.52 -14.13
CA LEU A 134 3.12 10.71 -13.20
C LEU A 134 2.02 11.54 -12.51
N PHE A 135 2.34 12.73 -12.00
CA PHE A 135 1.34 13.58 -11.36
C PHE A 135 0.35 14.15 -12.37
N GLY A 136 0.81 14.55 -13.57
CA GLY A 136 -0.09 14.94 -14.66
C GLY A 136 -1.08 13.84 -15.01
N LEU A 137 -0.63 12.59 -15.12
CA LEU A 137 -1.49 11.44 -15.38
C LEU A 137 -2.52 11.24 -14.25
N LEU A 138 -2.09 11.31 -12.99
CA LEU A 138 -3.00 11.18 -11.84
C LEU A 138 -4.09 12.26 -11.84
N VAL A 139 -3.73 13.50 -12.16
CA VAL A 139 -4.67 14.63 -12.23
C VAL A 139 -5.74 14.41 -13.29
N VAL A 140 -5.35 14.03 -14.52
CA VAL A 140 -6.30 13.92 -15.64
C VAL A 140 -7.13 12.62 -15.62
N THR A 141 -6.68 11.60 -14.89
CA THR A 141 -7.35 10.28 -14.88
C THR A 141 -8.05 9.93 -13.57
N GLY A 142 -7.69 10.59 -12.46
CA GLY A 142 -8.17 10.22 -11.12
C GLY A 142 -7.75 8.81 -10.67
N MET A 143 -6.70 8.23 -11.28
CA MET A 143 -6.19 6.90 -10.92
C MET A 143 -5.73 6.85 -9.46
N ARG A 144 -5.86 5.67 -8.83
CA ARG A 144 -5.23 5.45 -7.51
C ARG A 144 -3.74 5.33 -7.69
N ILE A 145 -2.93 5.87 -6.77
CA ILE A 145 -1.46 5.85 -6.88
C ILE A 145 -0.84 4.48 -7.18
N SER A 146 -1.45 3.38 -6.72
CA SER A 146 -0.96 2.02 -7.00
C SER A 146 -1.12 1.60 -8.47
N GLU A 147 -2.05 2.20 -9.20
CA GLU A 147 -2.36 1.88 -10.59
C GLU A 147 -1.23 2.37 -11.53
N PRO A 148 -0.85 3.66 -11.57
CA PRO A 148 0.20 4.11 -12.49
C PRO A 148 1.59 3.60 -12.10
N ILE A 149 1.93 3.48 -10.80
CA ILE A 149 3.21 2.85 -10.40
C ILE A 149 3.25 1.34 -10.69
N GLY A 150 2.08 0.74 -10.90
CA GLY A 150 1.90 -0.67 -11.25
C GLY A 150 1.97 -0.94 -12.75
N LEU A 151 1.84 0.08 -13.61
CA LEU A 151 1.87 -0.09 -15.06
C LEU A 151 3.21 -0.65 -15.52
N ASP A 152 3.15 -1.69 -16.36
CA ASP A 152 4.26 -2.11 -17.20
C ASP A 152 4.21 -1.38 -18.54
N ARG A 153 5.30 -1.44 -19.29
CA ARG A 153 5.40 -0.91 -20.66
C ARG A 153 4.30 -1.47 -21.57
N ALA A 154 3.99 -2.76 -21.43
CA ALA A 154 2.93 -3.41 -22.21
C ALA A 154 1.51 -2.98 -21.82
N ASP A 155 1.32 -2.29 -20.69
CA ASP A 155 0.01 -1.78 -20.27
C ASP A 155 -0.31 -0.40 -20.87
N VAL A 156 0.63 0.22 -21.58
CA VAL A 156 0.49 1.58 -22.12
C VAL A 156 0.46 1.49 -23.63
N ASP A 157 -0.74 1.46 -24.19
CA ASP A 157 -0.95 1.49 -25.63
C ASP A 157 -1.01 2.95 -26.10
N LEU A 158 0.12 3.44 -26.59
CA LEU A 158 0.24 4.81 -27.11
C LEU A 158 -0.39 4.97 -28.50
N GLU A 159 -0.59 3.87 -29.24
CA GLU A 159 -1.18 3.92 -30.58
C GLU A 159 -2.71 3.98 -30.50
N GLN A 160 -3.32 3.11 -29.70
CA GLN A 160 -4.77 3.12 -29.46
C GLN A 160 -5.18 4.14 -28.39
N GLY A 161 -4.22 4.71 -27.68
CA GLY A 161 -4.44 5.77 -26.71
C GLY A 161 -5.12 5.27 -25.43
N SER A 162 -4.69 4.14 -24.89
CA SER A 162 -5.32 3.53 -23.72
C SER A 162 -4.34 2.91 -22.71
N LEU A 163 -4.79 2.78 -21.46
CA LEU A 163 -4.07 2.06 -20.41
C LEU A 163 -4.83 0.78 -20.02
N SER A 164 -4.11 -0.33 -19.91
CA SER A 164 -4.60 -1.57 -19.30
C SER A 164 -4.27 -1.60 -17.82
N ILE A 165 -5.22 -1.21 -16.97
CA ILE A 165 -5.01 -1.22 -15.52
C ILE A 165 -5.28 -2.64 -15.01
N ARG A 166 -4.22 -3.33 -14.58
CA ARG A 166 -4.28 -4.68 -13.99
C ARG A 166 -4.31 -4.60 -12.47
N GLY A 167 -5.02 -5.54 -11.83
CA GLY A 167 -4.95 -5.74 -10.38
C GLY A 167 -5.44 -4.54 -9.54
N GLY A 168 -6.49 -3.84 -10.02
CA GLY A 168 -7.15 -2.75 -9.27
C GLY A 168 -7.81 -3.24 -7.97
N LYS A 169 -8.58 -2.36 -7.29
CA LYS A 169 -9.28 -2.76 -6.05
C LYS A 169 -10.12 -4.02 -6.31
N PHE A 170 -9.90 -5.06 -5.51
CA PHE A 170 -10.50 -6.41 -5.65
C PHE A 170 -10.03 -7.21 -6.88
N GLY A 171 -8.82 -6.95 -7.39
CA GLY A 171 -8.25 -7.71 -8.52
C GLY A 171 -8.90 -7.39 -9.87
N LYS A 172 -9.74 -6.35 -9.94
CA LYS A 172 -10.43 -5.97 -11.17
C LYS A 172 -9.49 -5.28 -12.15
N SER A 173 -9.58 -5.66 -13.41
CA SER A 173 -8.89 -5.01 -14.52
C SER A 173 -9.84 -4.07 -15.27
N ARG A 174 -9.32 -2.97 -15.82
CA ARG A 174 -10.10 -2.06 -16.68
C ARG A 174 -9.21 -1.41 -17.74
N TRP A 175 -9.83 -1.04 -18.86
CA TRP A 175 -9.24 -0.17 -19.86
C TRP A 175 -9.54 1.29 -19.53
N LEU A 176 -8.55 2.17 -19.69
CA LEU A 176 -8.69 3.61 -19.47
C LEU A 176 -8.25 4.35 -20.74
N PRO A 177 -9.19 4.82 -21.57
CA PRO A 177 -8.88 5.68 -22.71
C PRO A 177 -8.29 7.00 -22.24
N LEU A 178 -7.35 7.53 -23.01
CA LEU A 178 -6.66 8.78 -22.71
C LEU A 178 -6.87 9.79 -23.83
N HIS A 179 -6.95 11.06 -23.43
CA HIS A 179 -6.96 12.16 -24.39
C HIS A 179 -5.63 12.21 -25.17
N PRO A 180 -5.61 12.54 -26.48
CA PRO A 180 -4.39 12.58 -27.29
C PRO A 180 -3.26 13.44 -26.70
N THR A 181 -3.59 14.53 -25.99
CA THR A 181 -2.58 15.35 -25.30
C THR A 181 -1.87 14.61 -24.17
N THR A 182 -2.56 13.69 -23.49
CA THR A 182 -1.95 12.83 -22.46
C THR A 182 -1.07 11.77 -23.09
N ILE A 183 -1.51 11.18 -24.20
CA ILE A 183 -0.71 10.23 -24.99
C ILE A 183 0.59 10.87 -25.47
N ALA A 184 0.53 12.08 -26.02
CA ALA A 184 1.74 12.80 -26.45
C ALA A 184 2.74 13.03 -25.28
N ARG A 185 2.23 13.31 -24.07
CA ARG A 185 3.09 13.46 -22.87
C ARG A 185 3.69 12.13 -22.42
N LEU A 186 2.93 11.04 -22.46
CA LEU A 186 3.41 9.69 -22.14
C LEU A 186 4.43 9.19 -23.18
N ALA A 187 4.22 9.47 -24.47
CA ALA A 187 5.16 9.14 -25.53
C ALA A 187 6.50 9.88 -25.36
N ARG A 188 6.46 11.19 -25.12
CA ARG A 188 7.68 11.97 -24.84
C ARG A 188 8.42 11.46 -23.59
N TYR A 189 7.68 11.05 -22.57
CA TYR A 189 8.29 10.42 -21.39
C TYR A 189 8.95 9.08 -21.76
N ALA A 190 8.25 8.22 -22.51
CA ALA A 190 8.75 6.93 -22.95
C ALA A 190 10.05 7.07 -23.75
N GLU A 191 10.10 7.99 -24.73
CA GLU A 191 11.31 8.29 -25.51
C GLU A 191 12.49 8.71 -24.61
N ARG A 192 12.26 9.64 -23.66
CA ARG A 192 13.31 10.10 -22.75
C ARG A 192 13.80 8.99 -21.82
N ARG A 193 12.87 8.20 -21.28
CA ARG A 193 13.15 7.03 -20.44
C ARG A 193 14.03 6.04 -21.19
N ASP A 194 13.65 5.67 -22.41
CA ASP A 194 14.33 4.65 -23.20
C ASP A 194 15.71 5.11 -23.67
N GLY A 195 15.89 6.41 -23.94
CA GLY A 195 17.20 6.99 -24.23
C GLY A 195 18.18 6.95 -23.05
N LEU A 196 17.68 7.00 -21.81
CA LEU A 196 18.52 6.90 -20.60
C LEU A 196 18.69 5.45 -20.12
N TYR A 197 17.66 4.64 -20.28
CA TYR A 197 17.61 3.23 -19.88
C TYR A 197 17.07 2.38 -21.02
N PRO A 198 17.90 1.98 -22.00
CA PRO A 198 17.46 1.16 -23.13
C PRO A 198 16.97 -0.24 -22.71
N ALA A 199 17.58 -0.81 -21.67
CA ALA A 199 17.23 -2.12 -21.12
C ALA A 199 17.18 -2.06 -19.59
N PRO A 200 16.13 -1.46 -19.00
CA PRO A 200 16.00 -1.37 -17.55
C PRO A 200 15.72 -2.76 -16.96
N PRO A 201 16.13 -3.03 -15.71
CA PRO A 201 15.93 -4.32 -15.04
C PRO A 201 14.46 -4.59 -14.66
N THR A 202 13.51 -3.79 -15.14
CA THR A 202 12.09 -3.86 -14.80
C THR A 202 11.22 -3.52 -16.00
N ALA A 203 10.07 -4.17 -16.10
CA ALA A 203 9.05 -3.87 -17.10
C ALA A 203 8.27 -2.58 -16.83
N SER A 204 8.47 -1.94 -15.66
CA SER A 204 7.73 -0.76 -15.22
C SER A 204 7.74 0.37 -16.25
N PHE A 205 6.57 0.94 -16.54
CA PHE A 205 6.47 2.11 -17.41
C PHE A 205 7.17 3.32 -16.77
N PHE A 206 6.80 3.66 -15.53
CA PHE A 206 7.47 4.71 -14.77
C PHE A 206 8.72 4.19 -14.05
N LEU A 207 9.85 4.84 -14.26
CA LEU A 207 11.15 4.52 -13.64
C LEU A 207 11.60 5.57 -12.64
N SER A 208 12.31 5.13 -11.60
CA SER A 208 13.09 6.00 -10.72
C SER A 208 14.31 6.57 -11.45
N GLU A 209 14.99 7.53 -10.81
CA GLU A 209 16.28 8.05 -11.28
C GLU A 209 17.32 6.91 -11.48
N GLN A 210 17.18 5.80 -10.73
CA GLN A 210 18.04 4.62 -10.78
C GLN A 210 17.57 3.55 -11.79
N GLY A 211 16.53 3.83 -12.59
CA GLY A 211 16.00 2.88 -13.58
C GLY A 211 15.16 1.74 -12.99
N THR A 212 14.73 1.85 -11.73
CA THR A 212 13.91 0.84 -11.05
C THR A 212 12.44 1.24 -11.00
N ARG A 213 11.54 0.32 -10.66
CA ARG A 213 10.12 0.65 -10.44
C ARG A 213 9.96 1.64 -9.28
N LEU A 214 9.05 2.61 -9.44
CA LEU A 214 8.65 3.51 -8.36
C LEU A 214 7.90 2.77 -7.25
N THR A 215 8.12 3.16 -6.01
CA THR A 215 7.35 2.65 -4.87
C THR A 215 6.35 3.68 -4.39
N ALA A 216 5.24 3.24 -3.79
CA ALA A 216 4.29 4.17 -3.18
C ALA A 216 4.95 5.06 -2.11
N TRP A 217 5.99 4.55 -1.44
CA TRP A 217 6.76 5.31 -0.46
C TRP A 217 7.60 6.40 -1.14
N SER A 218 8.32 6.09 -2.23
CA SER A 218 9.14 7.08 -2.93
C SER A 218 8.27 8.21 -3.48
N VAL A 219 7.09 7.89 -4.05
CA VAL A 219 6.18 8.92 -4.55
C VAL A 219 5.64 9.79 -3.44
N ARG A 220 5.20 9.20 -2.31
CA ARG A 220 4.67 9.96 -1.16
C ARG A 220 5.68 10.90 -0.53
N ARG A 221 6.96 10.55 -0.55
CA ARG A 221 8.05 11.32 0.06
C ARG A 221 8.84 12.16 -0.93
N THR A 222 8.42 12.23 -2.20
CA THR A 222 9.21 12.87 -3.25
C THR A 222 9.58 14.33 -2.97
N PHE A 223 8.72 15.06 -2.26
CA PHE A 223 8.91 16.45 -1.85
C PHE A 223 9.31 16.61 -0.37
N VAL A 224 9.51 15.51 0.35
CA VAL A 224 9.90 15.54 1.77
C VAL A 224 11.39 15.23 1.84
N ASN A 225 12.18 16.24 2.21
CA ASN A 225 13.61 16.07 2.52
C ASN A 225 13.83 15.07 3.66
#